data_AF-A0A2V7GIU0-F1
#
_entry.id   AF-A0A2V7GIU0-F1
#
_cell.length_a   1.000
_cell.length_b   1.000
_cell.length_c   1.000
_cell.angle_alpha   90.00
_cell.angle_beta   90.00
_cell.angle_gamma   90.00
#
_symmetry.space_group_name_H-M   'P 1'
#
loop_
_entity.id
_entity.type
_entity.pdbx_description
1 polymer ?
#
loop_
_entity_poly.entity_id
_entity_poly.type
_entity_poly.pdbx_seq_one_letter_code
_entity_poly.pdbx_strand_id
1 'polypeptide(L)' 'MGSIDLWVSTRASTTDPWSPPVNLGPVVNSTVQDGRPALSFDGTQLYFQSPRPGGLGSFDLYLTTRTKLIGP' A
#
# COMPACT_ATOMS: atom_id res chain seq x y z
N MET A 1 -8.93 -15.63 -4.11
CA MET A 1 -8.36 -14.49 -4.86
C MET A 1 -8.95 -13.25 -4.21
N GLY A 2 -8.10 -12.37 -3.65
CA GLY A 2 -8.55 -11.11 -3.06
C GLY A 2 -9.30 -10.28 -4.10
N SER A 3 -10.42 -9.65 -3.71
CA SER A 3 -11.20 -8.80 -4.63
C SER A 3 -10.63 -7.39 -4.75
N ILE A 4 -9.80 -6.97 -3.79
CA ILE A 4 -9.25 -5.61 -3.67
C ILE A 4 -7.78 -5.71 -3.24
N ASP A 5 -6.90 -5.14 -4.05
CA ASP A 5 -5.45 -5.07 -3.83
C ASP A 5 -4.98 -3.60 -3.77
N LEU A 6 -3.83 -3.38 -3.14
CA LEU A 6 -3.12 -2.11 -3.15
C LEU A 6 -2.15 -2.02 -4.35
N TRP A 7 -2.24 -0.90 -5.06
CA TRP A 7 -1.41 -0.57 -6.22
C TRP A 7 -0.77 0.82 -6.01
N VAL A 8 0.37 1.05 -6.66
CA VAL A 8 1.10 2.32 -6.58
C VAL A 8 1.37 2.88 -7.98
N SER A 9 1.27 4.20 -8.11
CA SER A 9 1.77 4.96 -9.24
C SER A 9 2.59 6.14 -8.74
N THR A 10 3.55 6.59 -9.54
CA THR A 10 4.46 7.70 -9.21
C THR A 10 4.46 8.73 -10.33
N ARG A 11 4.83 9.96 -9.98
CA ARG A 11 5.06 11.07 -10.92
C ARG A 11 6.22 11.91 -10.41
N ALA A 12 6.99 12.51 -11.31
CA ALA A 12 8.19 13.26 -10.94
C ALA A 12 7.85 14.61 -10.26
N SER A 13 6.78 15.26 -10.70
CA SER A 13 6.25 16.48 -10.10
C SER A 13 4.71 16.44 -9.97
N THR A 14 4.14 17.46 -9.32
CA THR A 14 2.68 17.56 -9.13
C THR A 14 1.92 17.83 -10.43
N THR A 15 2.60 18.20 -11.50
CA THR A 15 2.03 18.49 -12.82
C THR A 15 2.26 17.37 -13.83
N ASP A 16 3.18 16.44 -13.55
CA ASP A 16 3.48 15.35 -14.48
C ASP A 16 2.37 14.28 -14.47
N PRO A 17 2.19 13.57 -15.61
CA PRO A 17 1.35 12.39 -15.67
C PRO A 17 1.80 11.32 -14.65
N TRP A 18 0.82 10.58 -14.15
CA TRP A 18 1.06 9.39 -13.36
C TRP A 18 1.67 8.27 -14.21
N SER A 19 2.62 7.52 -13.65
CA SER A 19 3.11 6.29 -14.25
C SER A 19 1.99 5.24 -14.35
N PRO A 20 2.12 4.22 -15.20
CA PRO A 20 1.27 3.04 -15.10
C PRO A 20 1.28 2.48 -13.66
N PRO A 21 0.13 2.06 -13.11
CA PRO A 21 0.06 1.51 -11.77
C PRO A 21 0.76 0.16 -11.69
N VAL A 22 1.43 -0.11 -10.58
CA VAL A 22 2.14 -1.36 -10.28
C VAL A 22 1.53 -1.99 -9.02
N ASN A 23 1.26 -3.30 -9.06
CA ASN A 23 0.76 -4.03 -7.90
C ASN A 23 1.84 -4.08 -6.82
N LEU A 24 1.48 -3.85 -5.55
CA LEU A 24 2.45 -3.84 -4.44
C LEU A 24 2.96 -5.23 -4.03
N GLY A 25 2.50 -6.28 -4.71
CA GLY A 25 3.01 -7.64 -4.58
C GLY A 25 2.65 -8.31 -3.25
N PRO A 26 3.06 -9.57 -3.06
CA PRO A 26 2.63 -10.40 -1.93
C PRO A 26 3.24 -9.99 -0.57
N VAL A 27 4.18 -9.04 -0.56
CA VAL A 27 4.71 -8.46 0.69
C VAL A 27 3.67 -7.54 1.32
N VAL A 28 2.95 -6.79 0.49
CA VAL A 28 1.95 -5.82 0.94
C VAL A 28 0.54 -6.40 0.80
N ASN A 29 0.22 -6.96 -0.38
CA ASN A 29 -1.06 -7.60 -0.65
C ASN A 29 -1.09 -9.03 -0.12
N SER A 30 -2.27 -9.46 0.29
CA SER A 30 -2.56 -10.79 0.80
C SER A 30 -3.43 -11.57 -0.19
N THR A 31 -3.79 -12.80 0.16
CA THR A 31 -4.75 -13.59 -0.64
C THR A 31 -6.21 -13.17 -0.41
N VAL A 32 -6.46 -12.25 0.54
CA VAL A 32 -7.76 -11.65 0.87
C VAL A 32 -7.79 -10.18 0.41
N GLN A 33 -8.60 -9.33 1.03
CA GLN A 33 -8.72 -7.91 0.64
C GLN A 33 -7.71 -7.03 1.40
N ASP A 34 -7.02 -6.14 0.71
CA ASP A 34 -6.15 -5.12 1.34
C ASP A 34 -6.54 -3.73 0.83
N GLY A 35 -6.91 -2.82 1.74
CA GLY A 35 -7.55 -1.56 1.32
C GLY A 35 -7.39 -0.40 2.28
N ARG A 36 -8.02 0.73 1.93
CA ARG A 36 -8.00 2.01 2.68
C ARG A 36 -6.56 2.45 3.05
N PRO A 37 -5.67 2.63 2.06
CA PRO A 37 -4.29 3.01 2.33
C PRO A 37 -4.18 4.44 2.87
N ALA A 38 -3.26 4.65 3.81
CA ALA A 38 -2.79 5.94 4.27
C ALA A 38 -1.26 5.94 4.32
N LEU A 39 -0.64 6.78 3.50
CA LEU A 39 0.82 6.91 3.41
C LEU A 39 1.30 8.01 4.36
N SER A 40 2.36 7.74 5.12
CA SER A 40 3.00 8.76 5.96
C SER A 40 3.58 9.89 5.14
N PHE A 41 3.74 11.05 5.77
CA PHE A 41 4.26 12.27 5.13
C PHE A 41 5.63 12.07 4.46
N ASP A 42 6.51 11.29 5.09
CA ASP A 42 7.85 10.98 4.57
C ASP A 42 7.86 9.82 3.56
N GLY A 43 6.70 9.23 3.28
CA GLY A 43 6.52 8.16 2.31
C GLY A 43 7.19 6.83 2.69
N THR A 44 7.51 6.61 3.97
CA THR A 44 8.20 5.40 4.45
C THR A 44 7.28 4.39 5.14
N GLN A 45 6.08 4.80 5.56
CA GLN A 45 5.11 3.97 6.26
C GLN A 45 3.77 3.98 5.50
N LEU A 46 3.25 2.79 5.21
CA LEU A 46 1.93 2.62 4.62
C LEU A 46 1.05 1.88 5.61
N TYR A 47 0.02 2.56 6.10
CA TYR A 47 -1.04 2.00 6.92
C TYR A 47 -2.18 1.55 6.01
N PHE A 48 -2.76 0.40 6.26
CA PHE A 48 -3.89 -0.12 5.48
C PHE A 48 -4.68 -1.11 6.33
N GLN A 49 -5.90 -1.44 5.90
CA GLN A 49 -6.71 -2.44 6.57
C GLN A 49 -6.74 -3.76 5.81
N SER A 50 -6.91 -4.86 6.55
CA SER A 50 -7.04 -6.19 5.95
C SER A 50 -7.81 -7.15 6.88
N PRO A 51 -8.64 -8.06 6.33
CA PRO A 51 -9.35 -9.10 7.06
C PRO A 51 -8.50 -10.39 7.15
N ARG A 52 -7.18 -10.28 7.36
CA ARG A 52 -6.30 -11.46 7.36
C ARG A 52 -6.65 -12.37 8.54
N PRO A 53 -6.53 -13.70 8.38
CA PRO A 53 -6.73 -14.64 9.48
C PRO A 53 -5.81 -14.33 10.67
N GLY A 54 -6.33 -14.52 11.90
CA GLY A 54 -5.59 -14.23 13.14
C GLY A 54 -5.75 -12.79 13.65
N GLY A 55 -6.53 -11.98 12.94
CA GLY A 55 -6.96 -10.65 13.36
C GLY A 55 -7.93 -10.63 14.55
N LEU A 56 -8.15 -9.45 15.13
CA LEU A 56 -9.06 -9.22 16.26
C LEU A 56 -10.47 -8.79 15.80
N GLY A 57 -10.63 -8.38 14.54
CA GLY A 57 -11.91 -7.95 13.98
C GLY A 57 -12.04 -8.24 12.49
N SER A 58 -13.08 -7.67 11.87
CA SER A 58 -13.32 -7.87 10.43
C SER A 58 -12.25 -7.21 9.56
N PHE A 59 -11.75 -6.04 9.93
CA PHE A 59 -10.68 -5.33 9.22
C PHE A 59 -9.74 -4.71 10.24
N ASP A 60 -8.57 -5.30 10.43
CA ASP A 60 -7.55 -4.79 11.35
C ASP A 60 -6.56 -3.87 10.63
N LEU A 61 -5.86 -3.04 11.41
CA LEU A 61 -4.85 -2.12 10.91
C LEU A 61 -3.50 -2.84 10.74
N TYR A 62 -2.93 -2.74 9.55
CA TYR A 62 -1.61 -3.24 9.20
C TYR A 62 -0.69 -2.09 8.78
N LEU A 63 0.61 -2.30 8.97
CA LEU A 63 1.68 -1.38 8.60
C LEU A 63 2.72 -2.14 7.78
N THR A 64 3.15 -1.54 6.67
CA THR A 64 4.40 -1.91 6.00
C THR A 64 5.32 -0.70 5.95
N THR A 65 6.63 -0.95 6.01
CA THR A 65 7.64 0.10 5.95
C THR A 65 8.57 -0.09 4.75
N ARG A 66 9.23 0.98 4.34
CA ARG A 66 10.34 0.94 3.41
C ARG A 66 11.42 1.93 3.81
N THR A 67 12.65 1.68 3.38
CA THR A 67 13.71 2.68 3.45
C THR A 67 13.30 3.89 2.61
N LYS A 68 13.57 5.09 3.14
CA LYS A 68 13.35 6.34 2.42
C LYS A 68 14.09 6.28 1.08
N LEU A 69 13.34 6.48 0.00
CA LEU A 69 13.95 6.63 -1.31
C LEU A 69 14.74 7.95 -1.29
N ILE A 70 16.04 7.85 -1.50
CA ILE A 70 16.85 9.03 -1.76
C ILE A 70 16.69 9.31 -3.25
N GLY A 71 16.11 10.47 -3.57
CA GLY A 71 15.95 10.90 -4.95
C GLY A 71 17.31 11.08 -5.63
N PRO A 72 17.34 11.17 -6.97
CA PRO A 72 18.51 11.70 -7.66
C PRO A 72 18.87 13.11 -7.16
#